data_AF-F6BBQ4-F1
#
_entry.id   AF-F6BBQ4-F1
#
_cell.length_a   1.000
_cell.length_b   1.000
_cell.length_c   1.000
_cell.angle_alpha   90.00
_cell.angle_beta   90.00
_cell.angle_gamma   90.00
#
_symmetry.space_group_name_H-M   'P 1'
#
loop_
_entity.id
_entity.type
_entity.pdbx_description
1 polymer ?
#
loop_
_entity_poly.entity_id
_entity_poly.type
_entity_poly.pdbx_seq_one_letter_code
_entity_poly.pdbx_strand_id
1 'polypeptide(L)'
;MGFLSIFKRDRQENIQNLQQTEIREINDYETKYNELLEEINMLKNDLLAMFRKDAYYLSLSKIAYTGGVEEAEIWIDYHSGRISALTAPLTRLFRIIGEDPSILEQILLEEKNKAINDILSCEKIQEALEEDIKQLREAKDFKEKLEQFKKLIEEGKIR
;
A
#
# COMPACT_ATOMS: atom_id res chain seq x y z
N MET A 1 33.66 13.83 -68.96
CA MET A 1 32.42 14.08 -68.19
C MET A 1 32.47 13.32 -66.85
N GLY A 2 33.19 13.80 -65.83
CA GLY A 2 33.36 13.00 -64.60
C GLY A 2 33.54 13.77 -63.28
N PHE A 3 34.03 15.01 -63.31
CA PHE A 3 34.33 15.76 -62.08
C PHE A 3 33.07 16.32 -61.38
N LEU A 4 32.12 16.86 -62.15
CA LEU A 4 30.87 17.44 -61.62
C LEU A 4 29.91 16.38 -61.03
N SER A 5 29.99 15.12 -61.49
CA SER A 5 29.18 14.02 -60.96
C SER A 5 29.71 13.49 -59.63
N ILE A 6 31.03 13.52 -59.42
CA ILE A 6 31.67 13.10 -58.15
C ILE A 6 31.33 14.12 -57.05
N PHE A 7 31.50 15.41 -57.33
CA PHE A 7 31.17 16.48 -56.36
C PHE A 7 29.69 16.50 -55.94
N LYS A 8 28.75 16.10 -56.82
CA LYS A 8 27.33 15.98 -56.45
C LYS A 8 27.04 14.74 -55.60
N ARG A 9 27.74 13.63 -55.86
CA ARG A 9 27.64 12.40 -55.06
C ARG A 9 28.18 12.59 -53.65
N ASP A 10 29.38 13.16 -53.50
CA ASP A 10 30.01 13.40 -52.19
C ASP A 10 29.17 14.34 -51.31
N ARG A 11 28.48 15.31 -51.94
CA ARG A 11 27.55 16.20 -51.23
C ARG A 11 26.28 15.50 -50.77
N GLN A 12 25.72 14.62 -51.62
CA GLN A 12 24.52 13.85 -51.27
C GLN A 12 24.81 12.79 -50.21
N GLU A 13 25.95 12.10 -50.28
CA GLU A 13 26.39 11.15 -49.26
C GLU A 13 26.66 11.86 -47.92
N ASN A 14 27.28 13.04 -47.91
CA ASN A 14 27.43 13.82 -46.67
C ASN A 14 26.09 14.24 -46.07
N ILE A 15 25.12 14.69 -46.88
CA ILE A 15 23.79 15.08 -46.39
C ILE A 15 23.04 13.87 -45.83
N GLN A 16 23.13 12.70 -46.48
CA GLN A 16 22.52 11.47 -45.98
C GLN A 16 23.17 10.99 -44.68
N ASN A 17 24.50 11.07 -44.57
CA ASN A 17 25.22 10.69 -43.36
C ASN A 17 24.92 11.64 -42.18
N LEU A 18 24.81 12.95 -42.43
CA LEU A 18 24.38 13.94 -41.44
C LEU A 18 22.95 13.65 -40.94
N GLN A 19 22.01 13.42 -41.85
CA GLN A 19 20.63 13.07 -41.50
C GLN A 19 20.55 11.74 -40.73
N GLN A 20 21.33 10.72 -41.11
CA GLN A 20 21.36 9.45 -40.38
C GLN A 20 21.96 9.60 -38.97
N THR A 21 22.96 10.48 -38.81
CA THR A 21 23.57 10.74 -37.49
C THR A 21 22.60 11.49 -36.59
N GLU A 22 21.92 12.52 -37.10
CA GLU A 22 20.86 13.25 -36.37
C GLU A 22 19.71 12.30 -35.96
N ILE A 23 19.21 11.45 -36.87
CA ILE A 23 18.16 10.48 -36.56
C ILE A 23 18.62 9.48 -35.49
N ARG A 24 19.88 9.04 -35.55
CA ARG A 24 20.44 8.10 -34.56
C ARG A 24 20.59 8.76 -33.18
N GLU A 25 21.03 10.01 -33.13
CA GLU A 25 21.11 10.78 -31.88
C GLU A 25 19.72 11.03 -31.28
N ILE A 26 18.72 11.39 -32.10
CA ILE A 26 17.32 11.57 -31.66
C ILE A 26 16.77 10.28 -31.03
N ASN A 27 16.98 9.13 -31.65
CA ASN A 27 16.55 7.84 -31.12
C ASN A 27 17.25 7.46 -29.80
N ASP A 28 18.52 7.84 -29.63
CA ASP A 28 19.27 7.62 -28.39
C ASP A 28 18.76 8.51 -27.24
N TYR A 29 18.39 9.77 -27.51
CA TYR A 29 17.76 10.65 -26.52
C TYR A 29 16.36 10.18 -26.12
N GLU A 30 15.53 9.78 -27.08
CA GLU A 30 14.18 9.28 -26.81
C GLU A 30 14.22 8.00 -25.97
N THR A 31 15.14 7.08 -26.29
CA THR A 31 15.34 5.85 -25.51
C THR A 31 15.75 6.16 -24.08
N LYS A 32 16.77 7.01 -23.88
CA LYS A 32 17.24 7.41 -22.55
C LYS A 32 16.17 8.15 -21.74
N TYR A 33 15.36 8.97 -22.41
CA TYR A 33 14.25 9.67 -21.77
C TYR A 33 13.17 8.70 -21.29
N ASN A 34 12.82 7.70 -22.09
CA ASN A 34 11.86 6.66 -21.71
C ASN A 34 12.37 5.80 -20.56
N GLU A 35 13.64 5.39 -20.58
CA GLU A 35 14.28 4.67 -19.46
C GLU A 35 14.23 5.49 -18.16
N LEU A 36 14.57 6.78 -18.22
CA LEU A 36 14.49 7.67 -17.06
C LEU A 36 13.05 7.82 -16.54
N LEU A 37 12.07 7.97 -17.42
CA LEU A 37 10.67 8.03 -17.01
C LEU A 37 10.22 6.74 -16.32
N GLU A 38 10.69 5.59 -16.79
CA GLU A 38 10.41 4.29 -16.16
C GLU A 38 11.01 4.20 -14.76
N GLU A 39 12.27 4.60 -14.58
CA GLU A 39 12.91 4.67 -13.25
C GLU A 39 12.18 5.63 -12.30
N ILE A 40 11.75 6.79 -12.79
CA ILE A 40 10.96 7.77 -12.02
C ILE A 40 9.62 7.16 -11.60
N ASN A 41 8.97 6.40 -12.49
CA ASN A 41 7.71 5.74 -12.20
C ASN A 41 7.88 4.62 -11.15
N MET A 42 8.97 3.85 -11.23
CA MET A 42 9.32 2.86 -10.20
C MET A 42 9.54 3.53 -8.85
N LEU A 43 10.34 4.60 -8.79
CA LEU A 43 10.60 5.36 -7.56
C LEU A 43 9.31 5.93 -6.97
N LYS A 44 8.42 6.48 -7.82
CA LYS A 44 7.09 6.94 -7.39
C LYS A 44 6.31 5.82 -6.71
N ASN A 45 6.27 4.63 -7.32
CA ASN A 45 5.52 3.49 -6.80
C ASN A 45 6.08 2.99 -5.47
N ASP A 46 7.41 2.96 -5.32
CA ASP A 46 8.06 2.60 -4.05
C ASP A 46 7.70 3.59 -2.93
N LEU A 47 7.80 4.89 -3.21
CA LEU A 47 7.42 5.93 -2.24
C LEU A 47 5.92 5.91 -1.95
N LEU A 48 5.07 5.61 -2.94
CA LEU A 48 3.63 5.45 -2.75
C LEU A 48 3.31 4.27 -1.82
N ALA A 49 4.02 3.15 -1.95
CA ALA A 49 3.86 2.00 -1.07
C ALA A 49 4.21 2.36 0.39
N MET A 50 5.30 3.12 0.59
CA MET A 50 5.66 3.64 1.92
C MET A 50 4.60 4.61 2.45
N PHE A 51 4.10 5.52 1.60
CA PHE A 51 3.07 6.49 1.96
C PHE A 51 1.76 5.80 2.38
N ARG A 52 1.28 4.82 1.61
CA ARG A 52 0.10 4.01 1.94
C ARG A 52 0.24 3.31 3.28
N LYS A 53 1.39 2.69 3.52
CA LYS A 53 1.69 2.01 4.78
C LYS A 53 1.60 2.99 5.96
N ASP A 54 2.26 4.13 5.88
CA ASP A 54 2.26 5.13 6.94
C ASP A 54 0.87 5.77 7.14
N ALA A 55 0.10 5.98 6.06
CA ALA A 55 -1.28 6.45 6.11
C ALA A 55 -2.22 5.48 6.86
N TYR A 56 -2.07 4.18 6.59
CA TYR A 56 -2.82 3.14 7.27
C TYR A 56 -2.50 3.11 8.78
N TYR A 57 -1.22 3.07 9.16
CA TYR A 57 -0.83 3.04 10.57
C TYR A 57 -1.15 4.33 11.32
N LEU A 58 -1.07 5.49 10.66
CA LEU A 58 -1.56 6.73 11.24
C LEU A 58 -3.05 6.63 11.57
N SER A 59 -3.85 6.05 10.67
CA SER A 59 -5.28 5.88 10.87
C SER A 59 -5.56 4.94 12.05
N LEU A 60 -4.89 3.77 12.11
CA LEU A 60 -5.00 2.86 13.26
C LEU A 60 -4.60 3.53 14.58
N SER A 61 -3.47 4.25 14.60
CA SER A 61 -2.97 4.90 15.82
C SER A 61 -3.93 5.98 16.30
N LYS A 62 -4.52 6.76 15.38
CA LYS A 62 -5.57 7.73 15.72
C LYS A 62 -6.80 7.06 16.32
N ILE A 63 -7.25 5.95 15.75
CA ILE A 63 -8.42 5.21 16.28
C ILE A 63 -8.10 4.65 17.67
N ALA A 64 -6.93 4.03 17.85
CA ALA A 64 -6.49 3.50 19.13
C ALA A 64 -6.38 4.57 20.20
N TYR A 65 -5.81 5.73 19.87
CA TYR A 65 -5.73 6.88 20.78
C TYR A 65 -7.12 7.37 21.19
N THR A 66 -8.04 7.51 20.24
CA THR A 66 -9.44 7.85 20.56
C THR A 66 -10.15 6.78 21.40
N GLY A 67 -9.69 5.53 21.32
CA GLY A 67 -10.14 4.42 22.17
C GLY A 67 -9.48 4.35 23.54
N GLY A 68 -8.59 5.29 23.90
CA GLY A 68 -7.96 5.40 25.21
C GLY A 68 -6.56 4.78 25.32
N VAL A 69 -5.92 4.40 24.22
CA VAL A 69 -4.52 3.93 24.22
C VAL A 69 -3.59 5.14 24.09
N GLU A 70 -3.14 5.69 25.23
CA GLU A 70 -2.33 6.92 25.27
C GLU A 70 -0.99 6.76 24.55
N GLU A 71 -0.36 5.58 24.62
CA GLU A 71 0.92 5.30 23.96
C GLU A 71 0.85 5.43 22.42
N ALA A 72 -0.35 5.43 21.85
CA ALA A 72 -0.56 5.65 20.42
C ALA A 72 -0.17 7.07 19.95
N GLU A 73 -0.08 8.06 20.85
CA GLU A 73 0.29 9.45 20.50
C GLU A 73 1.67 9.53 19.82
N ILE A 74 2.65 8.80 20.35
CA ILE A 74 4.01 8.76 19.78
C ILE A 74 3.97 8.24 18.34
N TRP A 75 3.12 7.25 18.07
CA TRP A 75 2.96 6.66 16.74
C TRP A 75 2.20 7.58 15.79
N ILE A 76 1.25 8.37 16.28
CA ILE A 76 0.56 9.41 15.50
C ILE A 76 1.58 10.42 14.99
N ASP A 77 2.44 10.94 15.86
CA ASP A 77 3.48 11.90 15.49
C ASP A 77 4.47 11.30 14.50
N TYR A 78 4.93 10.08 14.78
CA TYR A 78 5.86 9.35 13.90
C TYR A 78 5.30 9.20 12.47
N HIS A 79 4.08 8.66 12.33
CA HIS A 79 3.51 8.41 11.01
C HIS A 79 3.07 9.71 10.32
N SER A 80 2.57 10.70 11.06
CA SER A 80 2.25 12.03 10.52
C SER A 80 3.49 12.70 9.92
N GLY A 81 4.61 12.66 10.63
CA GLY A 81 5.89 13.20 10.15
C GLY A 81 6.37 12.52 8.87
N ARG A 82 6.25 11.19 8.80
CA ARG A 82 6.63 10.41 7.62
C ARG A 82 5.75 10.68 6.40
N ILE A 83 4.44 10.76 6.59
CA ILE A 83 3.50 11.17 5.52
C ILE A 83 3.90 12.54 5.00
N SER A 84 4.09 13.52 5.89
CA SER A 84 4.47 14.87 5.50
C SER A 84 5.78 14.92 4.72
N ALA A 85 6.78 14.14 5.15
CA ALA A 85 8.07 14.02 4.46
C ALA A 85 7.96 13.36 3.07
N LEU A 86 7.01 12.44 2.88
CA LEU A 86 6.77 11.74 1.61
C LEU A 86 5.91 12.55 0.63
N THR A 87 5.02 13.43 1.12
CA THR A 87 4.12 14.24 0.28
C THR A 87 4.89 15.09 -0.73
N ALA A 88 5.95 15.77 -0.30
CA ALA A 88 6.72 16.68 -1.17
C ALA A 88 7.43 15.96 -2.34
N PRO A 89 8.23 14.90 -2.13
CA PRO A 89 8.84 14.15 -3.23
C PRO A 89 7.79 13.49 -4.12
N LEU A 90 6.75 12.87 -3.57
CA LEU A 90 5.68 12.26 -4.36
C LEU A 90 4.96 13.26 -5.26
N THR A 91 4.61 14.43 -4.73
CA THR A 91 3.98 15.51 -5.50
C THR A 91 4.85 15.93 -6.70
N ARG A 92 6.17 15.97 -6.51
CA ARG A 92 7.11 16.28 -7.61
C ARG A 92 7.18 15.16 -8.63
N LEU A 93 7.26 13.90 -8.20
CA LEU A 93 7.30 12.75 -9.10
C LEU A 93 6.04 12.67 -9.96
N PHE A 94 4.85 12.82 -9.36
CA PHE A 94 3.58 12.90 -10.10
C PHE A 94 3.61 13.98 -11.18
N ARG A 95 4.07 15.19 -10.86
CA ARG A 95 4.17 16.28 -11.83
C ARG A 95 5.15 15.98 -12.95
N ILE A 96 6.28 15.33 -12.66
CA ILE A 96 7.29 14.98 -13.68
C ILE A 96 6.70 14.01 -14.72
N ILE A 97 5.90 13.04 -14.28
CA ILE A 97 5.27 12.06 -15.18
C ILE A 97 3.89 12.51 -15.72
N GLY A 98 3.46 13.74 -15.41
CA GLY A 98 2.20 14.30 -15.91
C GLY A 98 0.92 13.79 -15.22
N GLU A 99 1.04 13.21 -14.01
CA GLU A 99 -0.08 12.73 -13.20
C GLU A 99 -0.52 13.79 -12.15
N ASP A 100 -1.77 13.68 -11.69
CA ASP A 100 -2.34 14.59 -10.69
C ASP A 100 -1.95 14.18 -9.25
N PRO A 101 -1.21 15.02 -8.50
CA PRO A 101 -0.84 14.72 -7.12
C PRO A 101 -2.02 14.71 -6.13
N SER A 102 -3.22 15.17 -6.51
CA SER A 102 -4.42 15.10 -5.66
C SER A 102 -4.77 13.68 -5.23
N ILE A 103 -4.31 12.66 -5.97
CA ILE A 103 -4.45 11.25 -5.62
C ILE A 103 -3.90 10.90 -4.23
N LEU A 104 -2.94 11.67 -3.72
CA LEU A 104 -2.41 11.49 -2.37
C LEU A 104 -3.48 11.67 -1.28
N GLU A 105 -4.40 12.61 -1.47
CA GLU A 105 -5.52 12.84 -0.53
C GLU A 105 -6.52 11.68 -0.60
N GLN A 106 -6.79 11.18 -1.80
CA GLN A 106 -7.64 10.01 -1.99
C GLN A 106 -7.04 8.78 -1.30
N ILE A 107 -5.73 8.57 -1.40
CA ILE A 107 -5.02 7.48 -0.74
C ILE A 107 -5.18 7.57 0.79
N LEU A 108 -5.06 8.75 1.38
CA LEU A 108 -5.28 8.94 2.83
C LEU A 108 -6.68 8.51 3.24
N LEU A 109 -7.70 8.82 2.44
CA LEU A 109 -9.08 8.41 2.68
C LEU A 109 -9.28 6.89 2.52
N GLU A 110 -8.70 6.30 1.48
CA GLU A 110 -8.74 4.85 1.22
C GLU A 110 -8.14 4.05 2.39
N GLU A 111 -6.93 4.41 2.82
CA GLU A 111 -6.24 3.69 3.90
C GLU A 111 -6.93 3.90 5.26
N LYS A 112 -7.54 5.07 5.48
CA LYS A 112 -8.41 5.30 6.66
C LYS A 112 -9.61 4.36 6.65
N ASN A 113 -10.33 4.27 5.53
CA ASN A 113 -11.51 3.40 5.41
C ASN A 113 -11.13 1.92 5.56
N LYS A 114 -9.98 1.52 5.01
CA LYS A 114 -9.42 0.19 5.21
C LYS A 114 -9.15 -0.11 6.68
N ALA A 115 -8.46 0.79 7.39
CA ALA A 115 -8.20 0.64 8.82
C ALA A 115 -9.50 0.48 9.64
N ILE A 116 -10.53 1.27 9.33
CA ILE A 116 -11.84 1.14 9.97
C ILE A 116 -12.46 -0.24 9.70
N ASN A 117 -12.46 -0.70 8.45
CA ASN A 117 -13.03 -1.99 8.07
C ASN A 117 -12.30 -3.17 8.74
N ASP A 118 -10.97 -3.08 8.87
CA ASP A 118 -10.17 -4.09 9.55
C ASP A 118 -10.55 -4.17 11.04
N ILE A 119 -10.72 -3.02 11.71
CA ILE A 119 -11.17 -2.97 13.12
C ILE A 119 -12.57 -3.58 13.27
N LEU A 120 -13.53 -3.18 12.43
CA LEU A 120 -14.89 -3.75 12.45
C LEU A 120 -14.89 -5.26 12.20
N SER A 121 -13.94 -5.76 11.42
CA SER A 121 -13.78 -7.20 11.18
C SER A 121 -13.22 -7.90 12.42
N CYS A 122 -12.27 -7.30 13.12
CA CYS A 122 -11.74 -7.81 14.39
C CYS A 122 -12.82 -7.85 15.48
N GLU A 123 -13.67 -6.83 15.59
CA GLU A 123 -14.79 -6.79 16.55
C GLU A 123 -15.74 -7.98 16.34
N LYS A 124 -16.12 -8.26 15.09
CA LYS A 124 -16.96 -9.43 14.76
C LYS A 124 -16.31 -10.76 15.13
N ILE A 125 -15.00 -10.88 14.93
CA ILE A 125 -14.26 -12.10 15.33
C ILE A 125 -14.27 -12.24 16.85
N GLN A 126 -14.08 -11.15 17.58
CA GLN A 126 -14.14 -11.15 19.04
C GLN A 126 -15.53 -11.57 19.55
N GLU A 127 -16.60 -11.02 18.97
CA GLU A 127 -17.99 -11.40 19.32
C GLU A 127 -18.23 -12.90 19.11
N ALA A 128 -17.79 -13.46 17.98
CA ALA A 128 -17.91 -14.89 17.69
C ALA A 128 -17.13 -15.75 18.70
N LEU A 129 -15.92 -15.32 19.08
CA LEU A 129 -15.12 -16.02 20.09
C LEU A 129 -15.77 -15.98 21.48
N GLU A 130 -16.39 -14.85 21.85
CA GLU A 130 -17.11 -14.71 23.12
C GLU A 130 -18.33 -15.64 23.17
N GLU A 131 -19.04 -15.80 22.05
CA GLU A 131 -20.15 -16.76 21.93
C GLU A 131 -19.68 -18.21 22.08
N ASP A 132 -18.63 -18.61 21.39
CA ASP A 132 -18.05 -19.95 21.50
C ASP A 132 -17.60 -20.26 22.94
N ILE A 133 -16.93 -19.31 23.60
CA ILE A 133 -16.51 -19.45 25.01
C ILE A 133 -17.72 -19.66 25.92
N LYS A 134 -18.82 -18.93 25.69
CA LYS A 134 -20.06 -19.08 26.45
C LYS A 134 -20.65 -20.49 26.27
N GLN A 135 -20.77 -20.97 25.04
CA GLN A 135 -21.30 -22.30 24.75
C GLN A 135 -20.45 -23.42 25.40
N LEU A 136 -19.11 -23.29 25.36
CA LEU A 136 -18.20 -24.24 26.01
C LEU A 136 -18.37 -24.27 27.54
N ARG A 137 -18.58 -23.12 28.18
CA ARG A 137 -18.84 -23.04 29.63
C ARG A 137 -20.16 -23.74 29.98
N GLU A 138 -21.22 -23.48 29.24
CA GLU A 138 -22.53 -24.11 29.45
C GLU A 138 -22.47 -25.63 29.27
N ALA A 139 -21.75 -26.11 28.25
CA ALA A 139 -21.54 -27.54 28.01
C ALA A 139 -20.75 -28.21 29.15
N LYS A 140 -19.73 -27.53 29.68
CA LYS A 140 -18.94 -28.02 30.81
C LYS A 140 -19.79 -28.13 32.08
N ASP A 141 -20.55 -27.08 32.41
CA ASP A 141 -21.43 -27.06 33.58
C ASP A 141 -22.50 -28.17 33.50
N PHE A 142 -23.05 -28.41 32.30
CA PHE A 142 -23.99 -29.50 32.08
C PHE A 142 -23.35 -30.87 32.31
N LYS A 143 -22.11 -31.07 31.84
CA LYS A 143 -21.36 -32.32 32.04
C LYS A 143 -21.08 -32.58 33.52
N GLU A 144 -20.68 -31.56 34.27
CA GLU A 144 -20.44 -31.68 35.73
C GLU A 144 -21.72 -32.05 36.49
N LYS A 145 -22.87 -31.42 36.14
CA LYS A 145 -24.18 -31.77 36.70
C LYS A 145 -24.57 -33.22 36.40
N LEU A 146 -24.32 -33.70 35.17
CA LEU A 146 -24.57 -35.10 34.79
C LEU A 146 -23.72 -36.08 35.59
N GLU A 147 -22.45 -35.78 35.83
CA GLU A 147 -21.56 -36.62 36.65
C GLU A 147 -22.01 -36.68 38.11
N GLN A 148 -22.43 -35.54 38.69
CA GLN A 148 -23.01 -35.52 40.03
C GLN A 148 -24.30 -36.33 40.10
N PHE A 149 -25.17 -36.19 39.10
CA PHE A 149 -26.42 -36.94 39.04
C PHE A 149 -26.17 -38.46 38.95
N LYS A 150 -25.22 -38.89 38.11
CA LYS A 150 -24.81 -40.30 38.02
C LYS A 150 -24.28 -40.83 39.36
N LYS A 151 -23.43 -40.07 40.05
CA LYS A 151 -22.96 -40.45 41.40
C LYS A 151 -24.10 -40.62 42.40
N LEU A 152 -25.10 -39.74 42.37
CA LEU A 152 -26.25 -39.83 43.27
C LEU A 152 -27.13 -41.07 43.00
N ILE A 153 -27.23 -41.50 41.73
CA ILE A 153 -27.87 -42.77 41.36
C ILE A 153 -27.05 -43.96 41.86
N GLU A 154 -25.73 -43.96 41.62
CA GLU A 154 -24.82 -45.03 42.08
C GLU A 154 -24.81 -45.17 43.60
N GLU A 155 -24.92 -44.06 44.34
CA GLU A 155 -25.04 -44.04 45.80
C GLU A 155 -26.45 -44.42 46.30
N GLY A 156 -27.41 -44.69 45.41
CA GLY A 156 -28.80 -45.05 45.76
C GLY A 156 -29.61 -43.93 46.41
N LYS A 157 -29.13 -42.68 46.33
CA LYS A 157 -29.80 -41.48 46.87
C LYS A 157 -30.96 -41.00 45.99
N ILE A 158 -30.94 -41.40 44.72
CA ILE A 158 -31.97 -41.12 43.73
C ILE A 158 -32.25 -42.43 42.98
N ARG A 159 -33.53 -42.76 42.78
CA ARG A 159 -33.99 -43.95 42.03
C ARG A 159 -34.40 -43.59 40.61
#